data_AF-A0A077LH53-F1
#
_entry.id   AF-A0A077LH53-F1
#
_cell.length_a   1.000
_cell.length_b   1.000
_cell.length_c   1.000
_cell.angle_alpha   90.00
_cell.angle_beta   90.00
_cell.angle_gamma   90.00
#
_symmetry.space_group_name_H-M   'P 1'
#
loop_
_entity.id
_entity.type
_entity.pdbx_description
1 polymer ?
#
loop_
_entity_poly.entity_id
_entity_poly.type
_entity_poly.pdbx_seq_one_letter_code
_entity_poly.pdbx_strand_id
1 'polypeptide(L)'
;MKTKNEVKQQGTSMIGIPETGTLKHSCVSANVNSGFQLTTIDGRQARLAVVDEYGNIVDVGDAVAKEVWNVSVKVYKNFQIGQGHIVVHSAPPGTPQQGQNK
;
A
#
# COMPACT_ATOMS: atom_id res chain seq x y z
N MET A 1 -34.64 13.90 6.02
CA MET A 1 -33.57 13.83 7.04
C MET A 1 -33.55 12.43 7.62
N LYS A 2 -32.55 11.61 7.28
CA LYS A 2 -32.09 10.40 8.01
C LYS A 2 -30.80 9.91 7.34
N THR A 3 -29.69 10.29 7.94
CA THR A 3 -28.33 9.85 7.64
C THR A 3 -28.18 8.40 8.09
N LYS A 4 -27.64 7.53 7.26
CA LYS A 4 -27.09 6.23 7.68
C LYS A 4 -25.80 5.97 6.93
N ASN A 5 -24.72 6.58 7.42
CA ASN A 5 -23.37 6.09 7.18
C ASN A 5 -22.97 5.28 8.40
N GLU A 6 -23.15 3.97 8.32
CA GLU A 6 -22.44 3.03 9.18
C GLU A 6 -21.44 2.28 8.30
N VAL A 7 -20.21 2.80 8.24
CA VAL A 7 -19.07 2.00 7.78
C VAL A 7 -18.59 1.23 9.00
N LYS A 8 -19.02 -0.03 9.11
CA LYS A 8 -18.42 -1.00 10.04
C LYS A 8 -16.98 -1.24 9.61
N GLN A 9 -16.04 -0.61 10.27
CA GLN A 9 -14.63 -0.98 10.19
C GLN A 9 -14.46 -2.27 10.99
N GLN A 10 -14.30 -3.38 10.28
CA GLN A 10 -13.98 -4.68 10.86
C GLN A 10 -12.75 -5.26 10.17
N GLY A 11 -11.75 -5.56 11.00
CA GLY A 11 -10.76 -6.59 10.71
C GLY A 11 -9.43 -6.09 10.16
N THR A 12 -8.49 -5.81 11.07
CA THR A 12 -7.05 -5.95 10.81
C THR A 12 -6.77 -7.34 10.25
N SER A 13 -6.60 -7.43 8.93
CA SER A 13 -6.01 -8.60 8.31
C SER A 13 -4.59 -8.22 7.90
N MET A 14 -3.60 -8.81 8.56
CA MET A 14 -2.17 -8.67 8.26
C MET A 14 -1.78 -9.21 6.86
N ILE A 15 -2.77 -9.45 5.99
CA ILE A 15 -2.66 -9.94 4.60
C ILE A 15 -3.85 -9.42 3.73
N GLY A 16 -4.41 -8.25 4.02
CA GLY A 16 -5.47 -7.61 3.21
C GLY A 16 -4.93 -6.58 2.22
N ILE A 17 -5.62 -6.37 1.09
CA ILE A 17 -5.34 -5.22 0.19
C ILE A 17 -5.52 -3.94 1.03
N PRO A 18 -4.52 -3.06 1.13
CA PRO A 18 -4.65 -1.82 1.91
C PRO A 18 -5.81 -0.96 1.40
N GLU A 19 -6.59 -0.40 2.32
CA GLU A 19 -7.60 0.59 1.98
C GLU A 19 -6.92 1.88 1.48
N THR A 20 -7.45 2.45 0.38
CA THR A 20 -6.99 3.71 -0.21
C THR A 20 -8.06 4.79 -0.08
N GLY A 21 -7.73 6.06 -0.38
CA GLY A 21 -8.70 7.16 -0.30
C GLY A 21 -8.94 7.70 1.12
N THR A 22 -7.99 7.49 2.03
CA THR A 22 -8.10 7.90 3.44
C THR A 22 -7.68 9.35 3.71
N LEU A 23 -7.07 10.03 2.74
CA LEU A 23 -6.63 11.42 2.85
C LEU A 23 -7.81 12.39 2.66
N LYS A 24 -7.93 13.38 3.56
CA LYS A 24 -9.09 14.32 3.57
C LYS A 24 -9.02 15.44 2.53
N HIS A 25 -7.81 15.83 2.11
CA HIS A 25 -7.59 17.05 1.32
C HIS A 25 -6.81 16.81 0.03
N SER A 26 -6.42 15.57 -0.24
CA SER A 26 -5.59 15.21 -1.38
C SER A 26 -5.96 13.83 -1.90
N CYS A 27 -5.76 13.63 -3.20
CA CYS A 27 -5.85 12.33 -3.85
C CYS A 27 -4.45 11.89 -4.27
N VAL A 28 -4.17 10.60 -4.12
CA VAL A 28 -2.96 9.96 -4.62
C VAL A 28 -3.39 8.85 -5.57
N SER A 29 -2.88 8.90 -6.79
CA SER A 29 -3.04 7.83 -7.78
C SER A 29 -1.68 7.42 -8.31
N ALA A 30 -1.59 6.24 -8.88
CA ALA A 30 -0.37 5.77 -9.50
C ALA A 30 -0.63 4.70 -10.55
N ASN A 31 0.25 4.62 -11.55
CA ASN A 31 0.38 3.45 -12.41
C ASN A 31 1.86 3.16 -12.67
N VAL A 32 2.13 2.01 -13.32
CA VAL A 32 3.51 1.54 -13.51
C VAL A 32 4.36 2.46 -14.39
N ASN A 33 3.73 3.27 -15.25
CA ASN A 33 4.41 4.18 -16.16
C ASN A 33 4.63 5.56 -15.55
N SER A 34 3.64 6.06 -14.78
CA SER A 34 3.63 7.43 -14.27
C SER A 34 4.20 7.58 -12.85
N GLY A 35 4.31 6.49 -12.08
CA GLY A 35 4.67 6.56 -10.66
C GLY A 35 3.53 7.17 -9.83
N PHE A 36 3.82 7.94 -8.78
CA PHE A 36 2.79 8.67 -8.02
C PHE A 36 2.35 9.97 -8.70
N GLN A 37 1.04 10.23 -8.70
CA GLN A 37 0.41 11.49 -9.07
C GLN A 37 -0.36 11.99 -7.86
N LEU A 38 -0.19 13.26 -7.54
CA LEU A 38 -0.83 13.88 -6.39
C LEU A 38 -1.62 15.10 -6.84
N THR A 39 -2.87 15.15 -6.39
CA THR A 39 -3.72 16.31 -6.53
C THR A 39 -4.32 16.68 -5.19
N THR A 40 -4.61 17.95 -5.01
CA THR A 40 -5.51 18.43 -3.97
C THR A 40 -6.95 18.04 -4.31
N ILE A 41 -7.85 18.09 -3.33
CA ILE A 41 -9.28 17.75 -3.54
C ILE A 41 -9.96 18.65 -4.58
N ASP A 42 -9.46 19.87 -4.76
CA ASP A 42 -9.91 20.84 -5.75
C ASP A 42 -9.17 20.70 -7.11
N GLY A 43 -8.35 19.65 -7.27
CA GLY A 43 -7.74 19.27 -8.54
C GLY A 43 -6.44 19.98 -8.88
N ARG A 44 -5.92 20.86 -8.02
CA ARG A 44 -4.59 21.46 -8.21
C ARG A 44 -3.50 20.43 -7.98
N GLN A 45 -2.41 20.55 -8.74
CA GLN A 45 -1.24 19.69 -8.60
C GLN A 45 -0.65 19.80 -7.18
N ALA A 46 -0.40 18.65 -6.56
CA ALA A 46 0.24 18.53 -5.26
C ALA A 46 1.57 17.79 -5.39
N ARG A 47 2.39 17.85 -4.34
CA ARG A 47 3.72 17.25 -4.28
C ARG A 47 3.94 16.55 -2.95
N LEU A 48 4.70 15.46 -2.96
CA LEU A 48 5.14 14.79 -1.74
C LEU A 48 6.22 15.59 -1.04
N ALA A 49 6.24 15.52 0.28
CA ALA A 49 7.26 16.11 1.14
C ALA A 49 7.63 15.11 2.23
N VAL A 50 8.92 15.07 2.58
CA VAL A 50 9.40 14.44 3.82
C VAL A 50 9.48 15.55 4.85
N VAL A 51 8.84 15.32 6.00
CA VAL A 51 8.79 16.27 7.11
C VAL A 51 9.49 15.63 8.29
N ASP A 52 10.42 16.35 8.91
CA ASP A 52 11.12 15.88 10.11
C ASP A 52 10.24 15.97 11.36
N GLU A 53 10.77 15.52 12.50
CA GLU A 53 10.05 15.55 13.78
C GLU A 53 9.73 16.97 14.30
N TYR A 54 10.42 17.98 13.80
CA TYR A 54 10.22 19.39 14.16
C TYR A 54 9.23 20.09 13.23
N GLY A 55 8.71 19.40 12.22
CA GLY A 55 7.77 19.96 11.24
C GLY A 55 8.45 20.66 10.07
N ASN A 56 9.78 20.56 9.92
CA ASN A 56 10.48 21.13 8.78
C ASN A 56 10.37 20.20 7.57
N ILE A 57 10.17 20.78 6.39
CA ILE A 57 10.24 20.04 5.12
C ILE A 57 11.73 19.85 4.78
N VAL A 58 12.20 18.60 4.84
CA VAL A 58 13.60 18.26 4.52
C VAL A 58 13.79 17.96 3.03
N ASP A 59 12.78 17.38 2.39
CA ASP A 59 12.75 17.13 0.94
C ASP A 59 11.32 17.31 0.40
N VAL A 60 11.19 17.79 -0.84
CA VAL A 60 9.89 18.01 -1.48
C VAL A 60 9.96 17.90 -3.01
N GLY A 61 8.89 17.41 -3.62
CA GLY A 61 8.72 17.40 -5.08
C GLY A 61 8.89 16.03 -5.72
N ASP A 62 9.18 16.05 -7.02
CA ASP A 62 9.17 14.85 -7.88
C ASP A 62 10.23 13.83 -7.49
N ALA A 63 11.37 14.28 -6.95
CA ALA A 63 12.43 13.41 -6.45
C ALA A 63 11.92 12.51 -5.31
N VAL A 64 11.19 13.10 -4.35
CA VAL A 64 10.56 12.37 -3.24
C VAL A 64 9.53 11.37 -3.79
N ALA A 65 8.69 11.81 -4.73
CA ALA A 65 7.68 10.94 -5.31
C ALA A 65 8.28 9.73 -6.03
N LYS A 66 9.36 9.93 -6.79
CA LYS A 66 10.08 8.85 -7.47
C LYS A 66 10.72 7.88 -6.48
N GLU A 67 11.34 8.38 -5.42
CA GLU A 67 12.00 7.53 -4.44
C GLU A 67 10.99 6.66 -3.67
N VAL A 68 9.92 7.25 -3.15
CA VAL A 68 8.86 6.50 -2.43
C VAL A 68 8.21 5.46 -3.34
N TRP A 69 8.03 5.76 -4.63
CA TRP A 69 7.52 4.79 -5.60
C TRP A 69 8.49 3.63 -5.80
N ASN A 70 9.78 3.91 -5.99
CA ASN A 70 10.82 2.89 -6.16
C ASN A 70 10.91 1.96 -4.94
N VAL A 71 10.87 2.51 -3.72
CA VAL A 71 10.86 1.72 -2.48
C VAL A 71 9.61 0.83 -2.43
N SER A 72 8.43 1.38 -2.74
CA SER A 72 7.17 0.63 -2.76
C SER A 72 7.20 -0.55 -3.75
N VAL A 73 7.68 -0.30 -4.97
CA VAL A 73 7.85 -1.33 -6.01
C VAL A 73 8.89 -2.38 -5.58
N LYS A 74 10.00 -1.96 -4.96
CA LYS A 74 11.04 -2.88 -4.48
C LYS A 74 10.50 -3.80 -3.39
N VAL A 75 9.72 -3.28 -2.43
CA VAL A 75 9.05 -4.09 -1.39
C VAL A 75 8.10 -5.10 -2.04
N TYR A 76 7.25 -4.67 -2.96
CA TYR A 76 6.31 -5.56 -3.67
C TYR A 76 7.03 -6.66 -4.46
N LYS A 77 8.13 -6.34 -5.14
CA LYS A 77 8.95 -7.32 -5.85
C LYS A 77 9.64 -8.28 -4.90
N ASN A 78 10.25 -7.78 -3.83
CA ASN A 78 10.93 -8.59 -2.81
C ASN A 78 9.96 -9.56 -2.12
N PHE A 79 8.72 -9.12 -1.87
CA PHE A 79 7.66 -9.96 -1.38
C PHE A 79 7.33 -11.10 -2.36
N GLN A 80 7.16 -10.80 -3.65
CA GLN A 80 6.83 -11.81 -4.67
C GLN A 80 7.96 -12.80 -4.96
N ILE A 81 9.21 -12.34 -5.01
CA ILE A 81 10.37 -13.24 -5.22
C ILE A 81 10.71 -14.03 -3.96
N GLY A 82 9.98 -13.81 -2.86
CA GLY A 82 10.15 -14.49 -1.59
C GLY A 82 11.61 -14.50 -1.17
N GLN A 83 12.19 -13.34 -0.84
CA GLN A 83 13.56 -13.25 -0.30
C GLN A 83 13.67 -14.02 1.05
N GLY A 84 13.69 -15.36 0.93
CA GLY A 84 14.03 -16.38 1.92
C GLY A 84 12.90 -17.19 2.57
N HIS A 85 11.64 -16.71 2.62
CA HIS A 85 10.69 -17.22 3.64
C HIS A 85 9.34 -17.75 3.13
N ILE A 86 9.04 -17.65 1.82
CA ILE A 86 7.75 -18.12 1.28
C ILE A 86 7.93 -19.51 0.70
N VAL A 87 7.46 -20.54 1.43
CA VAL A 87 7.35 -21.92 0.93
C VAL A 87 5.92 -22.12 0.43
N VAL A 88 5.76 -22.35 -0.88
CA VAL A 88 4.47 -22.70 -1.48
C VAL A 88 4.45 -24.21 -1.73
N HIS A 89 3.54 -24.91 -1.04
CA HIS A 89 3.29 -26.33 -1.31
C HIS A 89 2.14 -26.48 -2.30
N SER A 90 2.29 -27.34 -3.30
CA SER A 90 1.18 -27.91 -4.06
C SER A 90 0.98 -29.37 -3.68
N ALA A 91 -0.25 -29.86 -3.77
CA ALA A 91 -0.57 -31.28 -3.63
C ALA A 91 -1.45 -31.72 -4.81
N PRO A 92 -1.25 -32.94 -5.36
CA PRO A 92 -2.14 -33.51 -6.36
C PRO A 92 -3.58 -33.65 -5.81
N PRO A 93 -4.62 -33.49 -6.65
CA PRO A 93 -5.99 -33.77 -6.26
C PRO A 93 -6.11 -35.20 -5.73
N GLY A 94 -6.61 -35.37 -4.50
CA GLY A 94 -6.83 -36.68 -3.89
C GLY A 94 -5.71 -37.22 -3.00
N THR A 95 -4.67 -36.44 -2.72
CA THR A 95 -3.62 -36.85 -1.75
C THR A 95 -4.04 -36.47 -0.32
N PRO A 96 -4.21 -37.41 0.63
CA PRO A 96 -4.52 -37.05 2.01
C PRO A 96 -3.37 -36.27 2.63
N GLN A 97 -3.70 -35.12 3.23
CA GLN A 97 -2.76 -34.20 3.84
C GLN A 97 -2.06 -34.89 5.03
N GLN A 98 -0.83 -35.37 4.82
CA GLN A 98 -0.05 -35.96 5.89
C GLN A 98 0.42 -34.87 6.86
N GLY A 99 -0.01 -34.99 8.12
CA GLY A 99 0.77 -34.51 9.25
C GLY A 99 0.24 -33.26 9.98
N GLN A 100 -0.82 -33.42 10.76
CA GLN A 100 -0.89 -32.80 12.08
C GLN A 100 -1.38 -33.84 13.07
N ASN A 101 -0.47 -34.46 13.81
CA ASN A 101 -0.69 -34.90 15.19
C ASN A 101 0.68 -35.11 15.84
N LYS A 102 0.82 -34.51 17.02
CA LYS A 102 1.96 -34.58 17.94
C LYS A 102 2.18 -36.00 18.46
#